data_AF-A0A9J6C8U9-F1
#
_entry.id   AF-A0A9J6C8U9-F1
#
_cell.length_a   1.000
_cell.length_b   1.000
_cell.length_c   1.000
_cell.angle_alpha   90.00
_cell.angle_beta   90.00
_cell.angle_gamma   90.00
#
_symmetry.space_group_name_H-M   'P 1'
#
loop_
_entity.id
_entity.type
_entity.pdbx_description
1 polymer ?
#
loop_
_entity_poly.entity_id
_entity_poly.type
_entity_poly.pdbx_seq_one_letter_code
_entity_poly.pdbx_strand_id
1 'polypeptide(L)'
;MDIPETGAVFAFGRSHLTISGDGNDNNYFFVKKDRIKKLICGQNQSAVICESGRLFVWGENPFGQLAIGLCENIVTKPSCVKVIKKLGHTVKDFQYGSNFSVLLTGDL
;
A
#
# COMPACT_ATOMS: atom_id res chain seq x y z
N MET A 1 -11.40 -9.00 18.22
CA MET A 1 -10.51 -8.30 17.28
C MET A 1 -10.75 -6.82 17.49
N ASP A 2 -9.74 -6.08 17.93
CA ASP A 2 -9.89 -4.67 18.27
C ASP A 2 -9.48 -3.83 17.07
N ILE A 3 -10.44 -3.60 16.17
CA ILE A 3 -10.25 -2.70 15.01
C ILE A 3 -10.31 -1.26 15.53
N PRO A 4 -9.31 -0.41 15.26
CA PRO A 4 -9.34 0.98 15.69
C PRO A 4 -10.44 1.78 14.97
N GLU A 5 -10.84 2.91 15.54
CA GLU A 5 -11.82 3.83 14.92
C GLU A 5 -11.39 4.32 13.53
N THR A 6 -10.08 4.30 13.25
CA THR A 6 -9.51 4.64 11.94
C THR A 6 -9.81 3.58 10.86
N GLY A 7 -10.38 2.44 11.24
CA GLY A 7 -10.74 1.33 10.39
C GLY A 7 -9.59 0.34 10.14
N ALA A 8 -9.90 -0.70 9.36
CA ALA A 8 -8.97 -1.70 8.86
C ALA A 8 -9.24 -2.00 7.39
N VAL A 9 -8.23 -2.47 6.67
CA VAL A 9 -8.27 -2.93 5.30
C VAL A 9 -8.25 -4.45 5.31
N PHE A 10 -9.23 -5.09 4.68
CA PHE A 10 -9.29 -6.52 4.49
C PHE A 10 -9.02 -6.85 3.02
N ALA A 11 -8.31 -7.94 2.77
CA ALA A 11 -8.08 -8.47 1.44
C ALA A 11 -8.54 -9.92 1.37
N PHE A 12 -9.09 -10.30 0.21
CA PHE A 12 -9.55 -11.67 -0.07
C PHE A 12 -8.99 -12.11 -1.41
N GLY A 13 -8.79 -13.42 -1.60
CA GLY A 13 -8.16 -13.97 -2.80
C GLY A 13 -6.64 -13.80 -2.81
N ARG A 14 -6.02 -13.90 -4.00
CA ARG A 14 -4.55 -13.79 -4.17
C ARG A 14 -4.11 -12.32 -4.15
N SER A 15 -4.24 -11.67 -3.00
CA SER A 15 -3.87 -10.26 -2.82
C SER A 15 -2.39 -10.06 -2.49
N HIS A 16 -1.64 -11.14 -2.30
CA HIS A 16 -0.27 -11.17 -1.74
C HIS A 16 -0.15 -10.54 -0.35
N LEU A 17 -1.22 -9.99 0.22
CA LEU A 17 -1.27 -9.59 1.61
C LEU A 17 -1.17 -10.87 2.45
N THR A 18 -0.10 -10.96 3.25
CA THR A 18 0.09 -12.02 4.26
C THR A 18 -0.11 -13.44 3.74
N ILE A 19 0.56 -13.79 2.63
CA ILE A 19 0.98 -15.17 2.37
C ILE A 19 2.46 -15.23 2.76
N SER A 20 2.76 -15.09 4.05
CA SER A 20 4.15 -15.04 4.53
C SER A 20 4.73 -16.41 4.83
N GLY A 21 3.95 -17.49 4.76
CA GLY A 21 4.41 -18.86 5.03
C GLY A 21 4.91 -19.07 6.48
N ASP A 22 4.75 -18.06 7.34
CA ASP A 22 5.22 -18.00 8.72
C ASP A 22 4.09 -18.21 9.75
N GLY A 23 2.88 -18.55 9.29
CA GLY A 23 1.74 -18.91 10.14
C GLY A 23 1.00 -17.72 10.76
N ASN A 24 1.28 -16.48 10.35
CA ASN A 24 0.54 -15.28 10.79
C ASN A 24 -0.28 -14.67 9.64
N ASP A 25 -1.20 -15.47 9.10
CA ASP A 25 -2.01 -15.20 7.90
C ASP A 25 -3.20 -14.29 8.20
N ASN A 26 -2.94 -13.08 8.71
CA ASN A 26 -4.00 -12.08 8.87
C ASN A 26 -4.23 -11.37 7.54
N ASN A 27 -5.32 -11.72 6.85
CA ASN A 27 -5.75 -11.11 5.60
C ASN A 27 -6.21 -9.64 5.73
N TYR A 28 -5.80 -8.94 6.79
CA TYR A 28 -6.16 -7.56 7.08
C TYR A 28 -5.03 -6.81 7.78
N PHE A 29 -5.08 -5.49 7.70
CA PHE A 29 -4.20 -4.59 8.45
C PHE A 29 -4.90 -3.27 8.75
N PHE A 30 -4.33 -2.46 9.64
CA PHE A 30 -4.79 -1.09 9.89
C PHE A 30 -3.59 -0.15 10.03
N VAL A 31 -3.80 1.11 9.68
CA VAL A 31 -2.80 2.15 9.85
C VAL A 31 -3.07 2.88 11.17
N LYS A 32 -2.13 2.79 12.11
CA LYS A 32 -2.29 3.45 13.42
C LYS A 32 -2.43 4.96 13.26
N LYS A 33 -3.46 5.52 13.89
CA LYS A 33 -3.76 6.98 13.97
C LYS A 33 -3.94 7.65 12.60
N ASP A 34 -4.42 6.93 11.60
CA ASP A 34 -4.64 7.49 10.27
C ASP A 34 -5.73 6.73 9.53
N ARG A 35 -6.76 7.44 9.07
CA ARG A 35 -7.89 6.85 8.37
C ARG A 35 -7.52 6.52 6.93
N ILE A 36 -8.16 5.50 6.40
CA ILE A 36 -8.05 5.14 4.99
C ILE A 36 -8.96 6.06 4.17
N LYS A 37 -8.37 6.72 3.17
CA LYS A 37 -9.09 7.62 2.25
C LYS A 37 -9.49 6.91 0.96
N LYS A 38 -8.59 6.11 0.37
CA LYS A 38 -8.80 5.47 -0.93
C LYS A 38 -8.06 4.14 -1.02
N LEU A 39 -8.72 3.13 -1.61
CA LEU A 39 -8.13 1.86 -2.01
C LEU A 39 -7.86 1.88 -3.53
N ILE A 40 -6.78 1.25 -3.97
CA ILE A 40 -6.40 1.10 -5.38
C ILE A 40 -5.91 -0.34 -5.59
N CYS A 41 -6.38 -0.99 -6.65
CA CYS A 41 -5.97 -2.34 -7.03
C CYS A 41 -5.43 -2.34 -8.45
N GLY A 42 -4.30 -3.00 -8.66
CA GLY A 42 -3.78 -3.40 -9.97
C GLY A 42 -4.13 -4.86 -10.26
N GLN A 43 -3.44 -5.46 -11.22
CA GLN A 43 -3.65 -6.89 -11.55
C GLN A 43 -3.18 -7.79 -10.41
N ASN A 44 -1.99 -7.52 -9.86
CA ASN A 44 -1.37 -8.28 -8.77
C ASN A 44 -0.81 -7.38 -7.66
N GLN A 45 -1.19 -6.09 -7.69
CA GLN A 45 -0.74 -5.06 -6.78
C GLN A 45 -1.92 -4.41 -6.06
N SER A 46 -1.64 -3.83 -4.91
CA SER A 46 -2.65 -3.13 -4.14
C SER A 46 -2.01 -1.97 -3.39
N ALA A 47 -2.77 -0.90 -3.28
CA ALA A 47 -2.34 0.34 -2.67
C ALA A 47 -3.47 0.98 -1.86
N VAL A 48 -3.08 1.76 -0.86
CA VAL A 48 -3.98 2.48 0.02
C VAL A 48 -3.42 3.87 0.28
N ILE A 49 -4.25 4.89 0.05
CA ILE A 49 -3.97 6.27 0.42
C ILE A 49 -4.69 6.56 1.73
N CYS A 50 -3.96 7.08 2.71
CA CYS A 50 -4.52 7.55 3.98
C CYS A 50 -4.94 9.03 3.90
N GLU A 51 -5.75 9.50 4.84
CA GLU A 51 -6.14 10.92 4.92
C GLU A 51 -4.94 11.86 5.07
N SER A 52 -3.89 11.41 5.76
CA SER A 52 -2.61 12.15 5.84
C SER A 52 -1.85 12.27 4.52
N GLY A 53 -2.31 11.61 3.45
CA GLY A 53 -1.60 11.53 2.17
C GLY A 53 -0.44 10.54 2.15
N ARG A 54 -0.31 9.68 3.18
CA ARG A 54 0.58 8.51 3.13
C ARG A 54 0.05 7.46 2.17
N LEU A 55 0.97 6.78 1.48
CA LEU A 55 0.68 5.69 0.57
C LEU A 55 1.29 4.40 1.10
N PHE A 56 0.47 3.36 1.22
CA PHE A 56 0.88 1.99 1.54
C PHE A 56 0.63 1.09 0.35
N VAL A 57 1.55 0.19 0.05
CA VAL A 57 1.49 -0.68 -1.13
C VAL A 57 1.95 -2.10 -0.81
N TRP A 58 1.44 -3.09 -1.54
CA TRP A 58 1.87 -4.49 -1.50
C TRP A 58 1.54 -5.20 -2.82
N GLY A 59 2.03 -6.42 -3.01
CA GLY A 59 1.83 -7.21 -4.22
C GLY A 59 3.10 -7.42 -5.04
N GLU A 60 2.91 -7.79 -6.31
CA GLU A 60 4.02 -7.97 -7.25
C GLU A 60 4.74 -6.65 -7.51
N ASN A 61 6.06 -6.74 -7.67
CA ASN A 61 6.98 -5.62 -7.89
C ASN A 61 8.14 -5.94 -8.89
N PRO A 62 7.99 -6.81 -9.91
CA PRO A 62 9.10 -7.14 -10.82
C PRO A 62 9.69 -5.93 -11.56
N PHE A 63 8.92 -4.85 -11.76
CA PHE A 63 9.36 -3.64 -12.44
C PHE A 63 9.52 -2.43 -11.50
N GLY A 64 9.46 -2.63 -10.18
CA GLY A 64 9.57 -1.51 -9.23
C GLY A 64 8.29 -0.67 -9.08
N GLN A 65 7.14 -1.13 -9.58
CA GLN A 65 5.88 -0.37 -9.57
C GLN A 65 5.32 -0.03 -8.17
N LEU A 66 5.88 -0.58 -7.09
CA LEU A 66 5.48 -0.23 -5.73
C LEU A 66 6.18 1.05 -5.22
N ALA A 67 7.20 1.57 -5.92
CA ALA A 67 7.91 2.80 -5.53
C ALA A 67 8.52 2.80 -4.11
N ILE A 68 8.78 1.62 -3.53
CA ILE A 68 9.33 1.46 -2.18
C ILE A 68 10.87 1.41 -2.13
N GLY A 69 11.53 1.39 -3.28
CA GLY A 69 13.00 1.31 -3.37
C GLY A 69 13.60 -0.04 -2.96
N LEU A 70 12.78 -1.11 -2.99
CA LEU A 70 13.24 -2.49 -2.74
C LEU A 70 13.38 -3.26 -4.05
N CYS A 71 14.32 -4.20 -4.07
CA CYS A 71 14.55 -5.13 -5.19
C CYS A 71 13.76 -6.44 -5.06
N GLU A 72 12.81 -6.52 -4.14
CA GLU A 72 11.97 -7.70 -3.95
C GLU A 72 10.90 -7.77 -5.06
N ASN A 73 10.74 -8.96 -5.67
CA ASN A 73 9.76 -9.19 -6.73
C ASN A 73 8.32 -9.26 -6.21
N ILE A 74 8.10 -9.58 -4.94
CA ILE A 74 6.79 -9.65 -4.31
C ILE A 74 6.91 -9.10 -2.89
N VAL A 75 6.01 -8.19 -2.53
CA VAL A 75 5.95 -7.57 -1.22
C VAL A 75 4.66 -8.02 -0.54
N THR A 76 4.80 -8.80 0.53
CA THR A 76 3.64 -9.43 1.19
C THR A 76 3.10 -8.66 2.39
N LYS A 77 3.80 -7.58 2.80
CA LYS A 77 3.43 -6.70 3.91
C LYS A 77 3.18 -5.29 3.40
N PRO A 78 2.06 -4.63 3.80
CA PRO A 78 1.78 -3.26 3.40
C PRO A 78 2.95 -2.34 3.77
N SER A 79 3.59 -1.79 2.75
CA SER A 79 4.82 -1.02 2.88
C SER A 79 4.57 0.43 2.55
N CYS A 80 5.03 1.33 3.44
CA CYS A 80 4.85 2.76 3.25
C CYS A 80 5.85 3.30 2.22
N VAL A 81 5.36 4.05 1.23
CA VAL A 81 6.19 4.78 0.24
C VAL A 81 6.77 6.03 0.90
N LYS A 82 7.94 5.88 1.53
CA LYS A 82 8.56 6.93 2.37
C LYS A 82 9.14 8.09 1.56
N VAL A 83 9.48 7.90 0.29
CA VAL A 83 10.18 8.91 -0.52
C VAL A 83 9.35 10.18 -0.68
N ILE A 84 8.03 10.07 -0.83
CA ILE A 84 7.14 11.24 -1.03
C ILE A 84 7.16 12.16 0.19
N LYS A 85 7.08 11.58 1.40
CA LYS A 85 7.18 12.34 2.64
C LYS A 85 8.57 12.98 2.81
N LYS A 86 9.64 12.28 2.44
CA LYS A 86 11.02 12.82 2.49
C LYS A 86 11.20 14.03 1.58
N LEU A 87 10.46 14.08 0.47
CA LEU A 87 10.45 15.20 -0.47
C LEU A 87 9.49 16.34 -0.05
N GLY A 88 8.78 16.20 1.08
CA GLY A 88 7.87 17.25 1.56
C GLY A 88 6.52 17.31 0.85
N HIS A 89 6.07 16.20 0.26
CA HIS A 89 4.79 16.13 -0.44
C HIS A 89 3.82 15.11 0.19
N THR A 90 2.56 15.20 -0.23
CA THR A 90 1.51 14.21 0.07
C THR A 90 0.99 13.56 -1.20
N VAL A 91 0.55 12.30 -1.12
CA VAL A 91 -0.08 11.61 -2.25
C VAL A 91 -1.55 12.02 -2.33
N LYS A 92 -1.96 12.57 -3.48
CA LYS A 92 -3.34 12.96 -3.77
C LYS A 92 -4.06 11.89 -4.59
N ASP A 93 -3.35 11.25 -5.52
CA ASP A 93 -3.85 10.11 -6.28
C ASP A 93 -2.72 9.13 -6.64
N PHE A 94 -3.09 7.89 -6.94
CA PHE A 94 -2.20 6.80 -7.29
C PHE A 94 -2.92 5.83 -8.24
N GLN A 95 -2.25 5.38 -9.29
CA GLN A 95 -2.80 4.41 -10.24
C GLN A 95 -1.76 3.39 -10.67
N TYR A 96 -2.20 2.15 -10.87
CA TYR A 96 -1.42 1.09 -11.49
C TYR A 96 -1.72 1.03 -12.99
N GLY A 97 -0.66 0.91 -13.80
CA GLY A 97 -0.72 0.31 -15.13
C GLY A 97 -0.27 -1.16 -15.08
N SER A 98 -0.06 -1.78 -16.24
CA SER A 98 0.34 -3.21 -16.29
C SER A 98 1.71 -3.45 -15.65
N ASN A 99 2.71 -2.66 -16.03
CA ASN A 99 4.11 -2.82 -15.59
C ASN A 99 4.67 -1.53 -14.97
N PHE A 100 3.81 -0.57 -14.66
CA PHE A 100 4.19 0.74 -14.15
C PHE A 100 3.14 1.24 -13.16
N SER A 101 3.48 2.30 -12.42
CA SER A 101 2.54 3.05 -11.61
C SER A 101 2.80 4.55 -11.77
N VAL A 102 1.77 5.34 -11.52
CA VAL A 102 1.86 6.80 -11.51
C VAL A 102 1.19 7.33 -10.25
N LEU A 103 1.71 8.44 -9.73
CA LEU A 103 1.16 9.09 -8.55
C LEU A 103 1.13 10.60 -8.75
N LEU A 104 0.10 11.22 -8.20
CA LEU A 104 -0.05 12.67 -8.15
C LEU A 104 0.30 13.14 -6.74
N THR A 105 1.27 14.03 -6.64
CA THR A 105 1.59 14.72 -5.39
C THR A 105 0.81 16.03 -5.26
N GLY A 106 0.69 16.51 -4.03
CA GLY A 106 0.44 17.90 -3.76
C GLY A 106 1.27 18.35 -2.57
N ASP A 107 1.33 19.66 -2.38
CA ASP A 107 2.06 20.27 -1.28
C ASP A 107 1.40 19.91 0.07
N LEU A 108 2.22 19.98 1.12
CA LEU A 108 1.82 19.76 2.51
C LEU A 108 0.91 20.88 3.03
#